data_AF-A0A7C4A9M1-F1
#
_entry.id   AF-A0A7C4A9M1-F1
#
_cell.length_a   1.000
_cell.length_b   1.000
_cell.length_c   1.000
_cell.angle_alpha   90.00
_cell.angle_beta   90.00
_cell.angle_gamma   90.00
#
_symmetry.space_group_name_H-M   'P 1'
#
loop_
_entity.id
_entity.type
_entity.pdbx_description
1 polymer ?
#
loop_
_entity_poly.entity_id
_entity_poly.type
_entity_poly.pdbx_seq_one_letter_code
_entity_poly.pdbx_strand_id
1 'polypeptide(L)' 'MEAISFSGQSVLVHFRAAAGKSYSLLCRDSLTEGSWRRLADTPARAFPEDRTVEDRTAGSAPARYYQLVTPALP' A
#
# COMPACT_ATOMS: atom_id res chain seq x y z
N MET A 1 3.36 8.14 -11.59
CA MET A 1 3.81 8.86 -10.39
C MET A 1 3.33 8.08 -9.19
N GLU A 2 4.13 8.00 -8.15
CA GLU A 2 3.73 7.40 -6.87
C GLU A 2 3.46 8.54 -5.90
N ALA A 3 2.36 8.47 -5.16
CA ALA A 3 1.95 9.54 -4.26
C ALA A 3 1.38 8.98 -2.95
N ILE A 4 1.67 9.69 -1.85
CA ILE A 4 1.12 9.43 -0.53
C ILE A 4 0.48 10.71 -0.03
N SER A 5 -0.79 10.64 0.38
CA SER A 5 -1.54 11.77 0.94
C SER A 5 -2.06 11.41 2.32
N PHE A 6 -1.84 12.27 3.32
CA PHE A 6 -2.31 12.07 4.70
C PHE A 6 -3.38 13.12 5.06
N SER A 7 -4.48 12.68 5.68
CA SER A 7 -5.62 13.52 6.07
C SER A 7 -5.76 13.72 7.58
N GLY A 8 -4.86 13.17 8.40
CA GLY A 8 -4.97 13.15 9.86
C GLY A 8 -5.57 11.85 10.41
N GLN A 9 -6.53 11.26 9.71
CA GLN A 9 -7.14 9.97 10.08
C GLN A 9 -6.77 8.84 9.13
N SER A 10 -6.62 9.13 7.84
CA SER A 10 -6.33 8.16 6.80
C SER A 10 -5.16 8.56 5.93
N VAL A 11 -4.55 7.57 5.29
CA VAL A 11 -3.57 7.76 4.22
C VAL A 11 -4.12 7.17 2.93
N LEU A 12 -3.96 7.91 1.84
CA LEU A 12 -4.15 7.40 0.48
C LEU A 12 -2.78 7.08 -0.13
N VAL A 13 -2.60 5.82 -0.53
CA VAL A 13 -1.43 5.37 -1.28
C VAL A 13 -1.84 5.17 -2.73
N HIS A 14 -1.26 5.97 -3.62
CA HIS A 14 -1.47 5.87 -5.05
C HIS A 14 -0.21 5.37 -5.75
N PHE A 15 -0.35 4.31 -6.55
CA PHE A 15 0.70 3.77 -7.40
C PHE A 15 0.13 3.32 -8.75
N ARG A 16 1.00 3.21 -9.76
CA ARG A 16 0.63 2.67 -11.07
C ARG A 16 1.03 1.19 -11.16
N ALA A 17 0.06 0.30 -11.19
CA ALA A 17 0.27 -1.13 -11.38
C ALA A 17 0.64 -1.41 -12.85
N ALA A 18 1.79 -2.03 -13.08
CA ALA A 18 2.19 -2.46 -14.42
C ALA A 18 1.36 -3.68 -14.90
N ALA A 19 1.14 -3.77 -16.21
CA ALA A 19 0.47 -4.92 -16.84
C ALA A 19 1.22 -6.23 -16.52
N GLY A 20 0.45 -7.30 -16.30
CA GLY A 20 0.96 -8.64 -16.00
C GLY A 20 1.56 -8.81 -14.61
N LYS A 21 1.57 -7.78 -13.75
CA LYS A 21 2.14 -7.85 -12.40
C LYS A 21 1.07 -7.74 -11.33
N SER A 22 1.17 -8.58 -10.30
CA SER A 22 0.40 -8.47 -9.07
C SER A 22 1.21 -7.75 -7.99
N TYR A 23 0.50 -7.13 -7.05
CA TYR A 23 1.10 -6.37 -5.95
C TYR A 23 0.38 -6.63 -4.64
N SER A 24 1.12 -6.63 -3.54
CA SER A 24 0.58 -6.51 -2.18
C SER A 24 1.03 -5.18 -1.58
N LEU A 25 0.09 -4.37 -1.11
CA LEU A 25 0.38 -3.20 -0.29
C LEU A 25 0.34 -3.61 1.18
N LEU A 26 1.46 -3.38 1.85
CA LEU A 26 1.63 -3.66 3.27
C LEU A 26 1.83 -2.35 4.04
N CYS A 27 1.47 -2.36 5.32
CA CYS A 27 1.75 -1.29 6.25
C CYS A 27 2.42 -1.80 7.53
N ARG A 28 3.14 -0.91 8.21
CA ARG A 28 3.72 -1.16 9.53
C ARG A 28 3.85 0.15 10.31
N ASP A 29 3.82 0.07 11.63
CA ASP A 29 3.73 1.24 12.51
C ASP A 29 5.11 1.67 13.05
N SER A 30 6.15 0.86 12.78
CA SER A 30 7.54 1.10 13.14
C SER A 30 8.48 0.70 12.00
N LEU A 31 9.66 1.32 11.92
CA LEU A 31 10.73 0.93 10.99
C LEU A 31 11.49 -0.32 11.44
N THR A 32 11.57 -0.55 12.75
CA THR A 32 12.44 -1.58 13.35
C THR A 32 11.65 -2.73 13.96
N GLU A 33 10.39 -2.50 14.31
CA GLU A 33 9.59 -3.44 15.10
C GLU A 33 8.26 -3.79 14.41
N GLY A 34 7.70 -4.93 14.82
CA GLY A 34 6.41 -5.41 14.33
C GLY A 34 6.47 -6.07 12.95
N SER A 35 5.40 -6.78 12.63
CA SER A 35 5.22 -7.44 11.34
C SER A 35 4.52 -6.51 10.35
N TRP A 36 4.86 -6.64 9.07
CA TRP A 36 4.12 -6.02 8.00
C TRP A 36 2.69 -6.58 7.95
N ARG A 37 1.69 -5.69 7.97
CA ARG A 37 0.27 -6.03 7.86
C ARG A 37 -0.23 -5.72 6.47
N ARG A 38 -0.96 -6.66 5.87
CA ARG A 38 -1.53 -6.49 4.54
C ARG A 38 -2.69 -5.50 4.57
N LEU A 39 -2.65 -4.52 3.68
CA LEU A 39 -3.75 -3.57 3.46
C LEU A 39 -4.61 -3.97 2.26
N ALA A 40 -3.98 -4.29 1.13
CA ALA A 40 -4.69 -4.67 -0.08
C ALA A 40 -3.80 -5.47 -1.02
N ASP A 41 -4.43 -6.33 -1.82
CA ASP A 41 -3.80 -6.98 -2.96
C ASP A 41 -4.37 -6.41 -4.25
N THR A 42 -3.49 -6.21 -5.23
CA THR A 42 -3.85 -5.84 -6.60
C THR A 42 -3.51 -7.02 -7.51
N PRO A 43 -4.50 -7.67 -8.13
CA PRO A 43 -4.25 -8.76 -9.04
C PRO A 43 -3.58 -8.25 -10.32
N ALA A 44 -2.89 -9.16 -11.02
CA ALA A 44 -2.34 -8.84 -12.33
C ALA A 44 -3.48 -8.54 -13.32
N ARG A 45 -3.29 -7.50 -14.13
CA ARG A 45 -4.21 -7.11 -15.21
C ARG A 45 -3.49 -7.04 -16.55
N ALA A 46 -4.26 -7.11 -17.63
CA ALA A 46 -3.73 -7.05 -19.00
C ALA A 46 -3.15 -5.68 -19.38
N PHE A 47 -3.52 -4.60 -18.68
CA PHE A 47 -3.10 -3.24 -18.98
C PHE A 47 -2.63 -2.52 -17.71
N PRO A 48 -1.75 -1.50 -17.83
CA PRO A 48 -1.36 -0.69 -16.68
C PRO A 48 -2.56 0.07 -16.12
N GLU A 49 -2.69 0.11 -14.79
CA GLU A 49 -3.79 0.77 -14.10
C GLU A 49 -3.27 1.62 -12.93
N ASP A 50 -3.84 2.81 -12.75
CA ASP A 50 -3.64 3.63 -11.58
C ASP A 50 -4.50 3.10 -10.42
N ARG A 51 -3.85 2.73 -9.31
CA ARG A 51 -4.49 2.17 -8.12
C ARG A 51 -4.32 3.12 -6.95
N THR A 52 -5.41 3.30 -6.20
CA THR A 52 -5.41 4.05 -4.95
C THR A 52 -5.95 3.14 -3.86
N VAL A 53 -5.20 2.99 -2.77
CA VAL A 53 -5.59 2.23 -1.59
C VAL A 53 -5.68 3.18 -0.41
N GLU A 54 -6.78 3.09 0.34
CA GLU A 54 -7.00 3.87 1.55
C GLU A 54 -6.67 3.04 2.80
N ASP A 55 -5.74 3.52 3.61
CA ASP A 55 -5.49 3.05 4.97
C ASP A 55 -6.24 3.94 5.96
N ARG A 56 -7.44 3.50 6.38
CA ARG A 56 -8.27 4.22 7.37
C ARG A 56 -7.77 4.08 8.80
N THR A 57 -6.79 3.21 9.03
CA THR A 57 -6.23 2.99 10.37
C THR A 57 -4.99 3.84 10.61
N ALA A 58 -4.48 4.53 9.59
CA ALA A 58 -3.23 5.26 9.65
C ALA A 58 -3.14 6.22 10.85
N GLY A 59 -4.22 6.97 11.13
CA GLY A 59 -4.30 7.93 12.24
C GLY A 59 -4.26 7.31 13.64
N SER A 60 -4.34 5.98 13.79
CA SER A 60 -4.20 5.32 15.09
C SER A 60 -2.74 5.09 15.52
N ALA A 61 -1.77 5.43 14.67
CA ALA A 61 -0.35 5.25 14.96
C ALA A 61 0.41 6.58 14.78
N PRO A 62 1.45 6.83 15.61
CA PRO A 62 2.25 8.04 15.51
C PRO A 62 3.10 8.08 14.23
N ALA A 63 3.39 6.92 13.63
CA ALA A 63 4.06 6.79 12.35
C ALA A 63 3.45 5.63 11.57
N ARG A 64 3.57 5.70 10.23
CA ARG A 64 3.07 4.66 9.33
C ARG A 64 3.99 4.53 8.13
N TYR A 65 4.41 3.29 7.88
CA TYR A 65 5.31 2.92 6.78
C TYR A 65 4.57 2.00 5.83
N TYR A 66 4.84 2.16 4.54
CA TYR A 66 4.19 1.39 3.48
C TYR A 66 5.24 0.66 2.66
N GLN A 67 4.91 -0.56 2.25
CA GLN A 67 5.72 -1.33 1.33
C GLN A 67 4.83 -1.91 0.24
N LEU A 68 5.21 -1.66 -1.00
CA LEU A 68 4.60 -2.29 -2.16
C LEU A 68 5.48 -3.47 -2.58
N VAL A 69 4.92 -4.68 -2.56
CA VAL A 69 5.63 -5.93 -2.90
C VAL A 69 5.10 -6.47 -4.22
N THR A 70 6.00 -6.92 -5.11
CA THR A 70 5.66 -7.64 -6.34
C THR A 70 6.60 -8.84 -6.51
N PRO A 71 6.10 -10.05 -6.86
CA PRO A 71 4.68 -10.42 -6.98
C PRO A 71 3.90 -10.26 -5.66
N ALA A 72 2.57 -10.22 -5.75
CA ALA A 72 1.72 -10.23 -4.56
C ALA A 72 2.06 -11.43 -3.65
N LEU A 73 2.02 -11.21 -2.34
CA LEU A 73 2.27 -12.25 -1.35
C LEU A 73 1.12 -13.29 -1.36
N PRO A 74 1.41 -14.56 -1.02
CA PRO A 74 0.40 -15.62 -0.95
C PRO A 74 -0.76 -15.33 0.01
#